data_AF-A0A947YP56-F1
#
_entry.id   AF-A0A947YP56-F1
#
_cell.length_a   1.000
_cell.length_b   1.000
_cell.length_c   1.000
_cell.angle_alpha   90.00
_cell.angle_beta   90.00
_cell.angle_gamma   90.00
#
_symmetry.space_group_name_H-M   'P 1'
#
loop_
_entity.id
_entity.type
_entity.pdbx_description
1 polymer ?
#
loop_
_entity_poly.entity_id
_entity_poly.type
_entity_poly.pdbx_seq_one_letter_code
_entity_poly.pdbx_strand_id
1 'polypeptide(L)'
;MTSPTFWNQVFVWPILNVLIFFYKLFEAVHIPGPLGFAIILLTVAIRILLYPLMKTQLSSARKMQQLKPHLDVIQAKHKGDKQKIQQAQLELYKQHGVNPAAGCLPLIVQMPVLIALYNVFFQVLNNGNIEVLVGQINQILYMPWLKLTTFDLTFLGVNLGIKPGQWQTVGWWVLAVPLVTGLLQWWQTKLMMVSAPKPQATSDKKQEIGKKEEEKPGDTAGEMQKQMAMITPVMFGIFAFQFPLGLSLYWNVFGLFGIMQQIQINKSN
;
A
#
# COMPACT_ATOMS: atom_id res chain seq x y z
N MET A 1 -6.22 -3.72 -24.07
CA MET A 1 -5.98 -4.85 -23.15
C MET A 1 -5.64 -6.15 -23.86
N THR A 2 -6.14 -6.34 -25.09
CA THR A 2 -5.98 -7.57 -25.87
C THR A 2 -4.68 -7.63 -26.68
N SER A 3 -3.92 -6.53 -26.77
CA SER A 3 -2.62 -6.53 -27.45
C SER A 3 -1.60 -7.39 -26.69
N PRO A 4 -0.90 -8.32 -27.37
CA PRO A 4 0.05 -9.24 -26.75
C PRO A 4 1.40 -8.56 -26.50
N THR A 5 1.42 -7.50 -25.70
CA THR A 5 2.67 -6.88 -25.26
C THR A 5 3.28 -7.72 -24.13
N PHE A 6 4.62 -7.69 -23.98
CA PHE A 6 5.31 -8.35 -22.87
C PHE A 6 4.69 -8.01 -21.50
N TRP A 7 4.40 -6.72 -21.28
CA TRP A 7 3.75 -6.24 -20.06
C TRP A 7 2.40 -6.92 -19.80
N ASN A 8 1.56 -7.00 -20.84
CA ASN A 8 0.24 -7.60 -20.71
C ASN A 8 0.33 -9.10 -20.45
N GLN A 9 1.20 -9.81 -21.19
CA GLN A 9 1.34 -11.26 -21.06
C GLN A 9 1.90 -11.69 -19.70
N VAL A 10 2.85 -10.93 -19.15
CA VAL A 10 3.53 -11.29 -17.89
C VAL A 10 2.78 -10.82 -16.66
N PHE A 11 2.15 -9.64 -16.71
CA PHE A 11 1.55 -9.04 -15.52
C PHE A 11 0.03 -8.94 -15.59
N VAL A 12 -0.51 -8.33 -16.64
CA VAL A 12 -1.96 -8.00 -16.70
C VAL A 12 -2.81 -9.25 -16.89
N TRP A 13 -2.49 -10.10 -17.87
CA TRP A 13 -3.28 -11.26 -18.23
C TRP A 13 -3.31 -12.34 -17.14
N PRO A 14 -2.19 -12.69 -16.47
CA PRO A 14 -2.25 -13.65 -15.37
C PRO A 14 -3.12 -13.14 -14.22
N ILE A 15 -2.98 -11.86 -13.84
CA ILE A 15 -3.78 -11.25 -12.77
C ILE A 15 -5.26 -11.24 -13.14
N LEU A 16 -5.60 -10.88 -14.38
CA LEU A 16 -6.98 -10.93 -14.88
C LEU A 16 -7.53 -12.36 -14.84
N ASN A 17 -6.77 -13.36 -15.28
CA ASN A 17 -7.19 -14.76 -15.26
C ASN A 17 -7.48 -15.25 -13.84
N VAL A 18 -6.62 -14.91 -12.87
CA VAL A 18 -6.84 -15.24 -11.46
C VAL A 18 -8.07 -14.51 -10.90
N LEU A 19 -8.28 -13.24 -11.28
CA LEU A 19 -9.48 -12.50 -10.90
C LEU A 19 -10.75 -13.18 -11.43
N ILE A 20 -10.77 -13.55 -12.71
CA ILE A 20 -11.93 -14.21 -13.32
C ILE A 20 -12.12 -15.63 -12.77
N PHE A 21 -11.05 -16.33 -12.43
CA PHE A 21 -11.13 -17.60 -11.72
C PHE A 21 -11.87 -17.46 -10.39
N PHE A 22 -11.51 -16.48 -9.56
CA PHE A 22 -12.22 -16.23 -8.31
C PHE A 22 -13.65 -15.73 -8.54
N TYR A 23 -13.88 -14.89 -9.55
CA TYR A 23 -15.22 -14.46 -9.93
C TYR A 23 -16.11 -15.67 -10.27
N LYS A 24 -15.63 -16.58 -11.12
CA LYS A 24 -16.34 -17.81 -11.51
C LYS A 24 -16.61 -18.73 -10.32
N LEU A 25 -15.68 -18.80 -9.37
CA LEU A 25 -15.87 -19.57 -8.14
C LEU A 25 -17.07 -19.03 -7.33
N PHE A 26 -17.15 -17.71 -7.13
CA PHE A 26 -18.27 -17.10 -6.40
C PHE A 26 -19.59 -17.11 -7.18
N GLU A 27 -19.52 -16.97 -8.51
CA GLU A 27 -20.67 -17.13 -9.42
C GLU A 27 -21.23 -18.56 -9.34
N ALA A 28 -20.39 -19.60 -9.35
CA ALA A 28 -20.81 -20.99 -9.24
C ALA A 28 -21.51 -21.32 -7.90
N VAL A 29 -21.09 -20.67 -6.82
CA VAL A 29 -21.71 -20.80 -5.49
C VAL A 29 -22.93 -19.88 -5.33
N HIS A 30 -23.32 -19.12 -6.38
CA HIS A 30 -24.46 -18.22 -6.40
C HIS A 30 -24.41 -17.13 -5.31
N ILE A 31 -23.20 -16.67 -4.95
CA ILE A 31 -23.03 -15.60 -3.98
C ILE A 31 -23.26 -14.25 -4.68
N PRO A 32 -24.17 -13.38 -4.18
CA PRO A 32 -24.40 -12.07 -4.77
C PRO A 32 -23.15 -11.19 -4.65
N GLY A 33 -22.84 -10.48 -5.72
CA GLY A 33 -21.66 -9.63 -5.82
C GLY A 33 -20.32 -10.38 -5.97
N PRO A 34 -20.20 -11.34 -6.91
CA PRO A 34 -19.02 -12.19 -7.05
C PRO A 34 -17.72 -11.39 -7.30
N LEU A 35 -17.81 -10.24 -7.98
CA LEU A 35 -16.63 -9.42 -8.29
C LEU A 35 -15.96 -8.85 -7.04
N GLY A 36 -16.71 -8.35 -6.05
CA GLY A 36 -16.11 -7.80 -4.85
C GLY A 36 -15.37 -8.86 -4.02
N PHE A 37 -15.95 -10.06 -3.89
CA PHE A 37 -15.27 -11.19 -3.26
C PHE A 37 -14.06 -11.66 -4.07
N ALA A 38 -14.12 -11.65 -5.40
CA ALA A 38 -12.98 -11.95 -6.25
C ALA A 38 -11.83 -10.97 -6.06
N ILE A 39 -12.12 -9.66 -5.94
CA ILE A 39 -11.11 -8.62 -5.63
C ILE A 39 -10.50 -8.86 -4.24
N ILE A 40 -11.32 -9.14 -3.22
CA ILE A 40 -10.85 -9.46 -1.87
C ILE A 40 -9.90 -10.67 -1.93
N LEU A 41 -10.34 -11.79 -2.52
CA LEU A 41 -9.57 -13.03 -2.55
C LEU A 41 -8.28 -12.91 -3.38
N LEU A 42 -8.32 -12.19 -4.50
CA LEU A 42 -7.13 -11.82 -5.26
C LEU A 42 -6.13 -11.04 -4.41
N THR A 43 -6.61 -10.05 -3.67
CA THR A 43 -5.77 -9.24 -2.79
C THR A 43 -5.11 -10.10 -1.72
N VAL A 44 -5.87 -11.00 -1.10
CA VAL A 44 -5.36 -11.96 -0.10
C VAL A 44 -4.32 -12.90 -0.71
N ALA A 45 -4.59 -13.46 -1.89
CA ALA A 45 -3.66 -14.36 -2.58
C ALA A 45 -2.32 -13.68 -2.88
N ILE A 46 -2.35 -12.46 -3.41
CA ILE A 46 -1.15 -11.65 -3.67
C ILE A 46 -0.42 -11.33 -2.36
N ARG A 47 -1.15 -11.01 -1.28
CA ARG A 47 -0.56 -10.76 0.04
C ARG A 47 0.14 -11.97 0.62
N ILE A 48 -0.44 -13.16 0.47
CA ILE A 48 0.18 -14.41 0.93
C ILE A 48 1.45 -14.68 0.13
N LEU A 49 1.40 -14.54 -1.20
CA LEU A 49 2.56 -14.72 -2.09
C LEU A 49 3.71 -13.76 -1.72
N LEU A 50 3.38 -12.49 -1.43
CA LEU A 50 4.37 -11.45 -1.09
C LEU A 50 4.71 -11.38 0.41
N TYR A 51 4.09 -12.21 1.25
CA TYR A 51 4.29 -12.18 2.71
C TYR A 51 5.77 -12.25 3.16
N PRO A 52 6.61 -13.18 2.66
CA PRO A 52 8.01 -13.27 3.11
C PRO A 52 8.82 -12.01 2.77
N LEU A 53 8.55 -11.42 1.60
CA LEU A 53 9.17 -10.18 1.16
C LEU A 53 8.77 -9.01 2.09
N MET A 54 7.48 -8.86 2.36
CA MET A 54 6.94 -7.80 3.21
C MET A 54 7.43 -7.91 4.67
N LYS A 55 7.54 -9.13 5.20
CA LYS A 55 8.07 -9.38 6.54
C LYS A 55 9.52 -8.89 6.66
N THR A 56 10.33 -9.17 5.65
CA THR A 56 11.75 -8.79 5.61
C THR A 56 11.92 -7.28 5.54
N GLN A 57 11.13 -6.61 4.70
CA GLN A 57 11.15 -5.15 4.59
C GLN A 57 10.75 -4.48 5.89
N LEU A 58 9.68 -4.95 6.52
CA LEU A 58 9.18 -4.31 7.73
C LEU A 58 10.13 -4.52 8.92
N SER A 59 10.76 -5.70 9.01
CA SER A 59 11.84 -5.93 9.97
C SER A 59 13.02 -4.97 9.74
N SER A 60 13.46 -4.77 8.49
CA SER A 60 14.54 -3.84 8.16
C SER A 60 14.17 -2.38 8.48
N ALA A 61 12.93 -1.97 8.19
CA ALA A 61 12.43 -0.64 8.51
C ALA A 61 12.42 -0.37 10.03
N ARG A 62 12.03 -1.36 10.83
CA ARG A 62 12.03 -1.26 12.29
C ARG A 62 13.45 -1.13 12.86
N LYS A 63 14.42 -1.91 12.35
CA LYS A 63 15.84 -1.77 12.73
C LYS A 63 16.39 -0.39 12.39
N MET A 64 16.05 0.17 11.23
CA MET A 64 16.44 1.54 10.87
C MET A 64 15.87 2.58 11.84
N GLN A 65 14.62 2.41 12.28
CA GLN A 65 14.02 3.29 13.31
C GLN A 65 14.74 3.21 14.65
N GLN A 66 15.20 2.03 15.06
CA GLN A 66 15.99 1.86 16.30
C GLN A 66 17.34 2.59 16.25
N LEU A 67 17.90 2.78 15.05
CA LEU A 67 19.15 3.51 14.84
C LEU A 67 18.98 5.03 14.77
N LYS A 68 17.75 5.55 14.71
CA LYS A 68 17.47 7.00 14.68
C LYS A 68 18.27 7.81 15.72
N PRO A 69 18.31 7.46 17.02
CA PRO A 69 19.09 8.24 17.99
C PRO A 69 20.58 8.33 17.65
N HIS A 70 21.18 7.27 17.08
CA HIS A 70 22.57 7.29 16.65
C HIS A 70 22.78 8.12 15.38
N LEU A 71 21.80 8.11 14.47
CA LEU A 71 21.80 8.96 13.28
C LEU A 71 21.73 10.45 13.64
N ASP A 72 20.94 10.82 14.65
CA ASP A 72 20.84 12.20 15.15
C ASP A 72 22.19 12.68 15.72
N VAL A 73 22.92 11.81 16.42
CA VAL A 73 24.26 12.12 16.93
C VAL A 73 25.26 12.33 15.79
N ILE A 74 25.21 11.50 14.73
CA ILE A 74 26.06 11.65 13.55
C ILE A 74 25.79 12.99 12.85
N GLN A 75 24.51 13.34 12.66
CA GLN A 75 24.12 14.62 12.07
C GLN A 75 24.62 15.80 12.91
N ALA A 76 24.53 15.71 14.25
CA ALA A 76 25.02 16.75 15.14
C ALA A 76 26.56 16.88 15.13
N LYS A 77 27.30 15.77 15.05
CA LYS A 77 28.78 15.76 15.02
C LYS A 77 29.37 16.30 13.72
N HIS A 78 28.69 16.10 12.59
CA HIS A 78 29.20 16.44 11.26
C HIS A 78 28.37 17.54 10.58
N LYS A 79 27.75 18.45 11.35
CA LYS A 79 26.94 19.55 10.82
C LYS A 79 27.71 20.31 9.72
N GLY A 80 27.05 20.48 8.56
CA GLY A 80 27.60 21.18 7.39
C GLY A 80 28.38 20.31 6.40
N ASP A 81 28.84 19.12 6.80
CA ASP A 81 29.59 18.19 5.93
C ASP A 81 28.70 17.02 5.49
N LYS A 82 27.92 17.24 4.44
CA LYS A 82 26.97 16.24 3.91
C LYS A 82 27.64 14.92 3.51
N GLN A 83 28.89 14.97 3.04
CA GLN A 83 29.62 13.77 2.63
C GLN A 83 30.00 12.92 3.84
N LYS A 84 30.55 13.53 4.89
CA LYS A 84 30.87 12.79 6.14
C LYS A 84 29.62 12.24 6.82
N ILE A 85 28.51 12.98 6.81
CA ILE A 85 27.23 12.49 7.33
C ILE A 85 26.82 11.22 6.58
N GLN A 86 26.79 11.23 5.25
CA GLN A 86 26.38 10.07 4.46
C GLN A 86 27.30 8.85 4.68
N GLN A 87 28.61 9.07 4.75
CA GLN A 87 29.59 7.99 5.01
C GLN A 87 29.41 7.37 6.39
N ALA A 88 29.29 8.19 7.44
CA ALA A 88 29.11 7.73 8.81
C ALA A 88 27.76 7.02 9.00
N GLN A 89 26.69 7.49 8.34
CA GLN A 89 25.39 6.81 8.34
C GLN A 89 25.47 5.43 7.69
N LEU A 90 26.14 5.30 6.54
CA LEU A 90 26.32 4.01 5.87
C LEU A 90 27.13 3.04 6.73
N GLU A 91 28.19 3.53 7.36
CA GLU A 91 29.03 2.74 8.27
C GLU A 91 28.24 2.25 9.48
N LEU A 92 27.42 3.12 10.10
CA LEU A 92 26.53 2.73 11.19
C LEU A 92 25.57 1.61 10.77
N TYR A 93 24.97 1.71 9.58
CA TYR A 93 24.08 0.67 9.06
C TYR A 93 24.82 -0.66 8.84
N LYS A 94 26.05 -0.62 8.29
CA LYS A 94 26.88 -1.82 8.11
C LYS A 94 27.22 -2.49 9.43
N GLN A 95 27.64 -1.72 10.43
CA GLN A 95 27.98 -2.22 11.77
C GLN A 95 26.80 -2.92 12.47
N HIS A 96 25.57 -2.44 12.22
CA HIS A 96 24.35 -3.03 12.77
C HIS A 96 23.69 -4.06 11.84
N GLY A 97 24.33 -4.42 10.72
CA GLY A 97 23.81 -5.39 9.75
C GLY A 97 22.47 -4.97 9.12
N VAL A 98 22.23 -3.66 8.98
CA VAL A 98 21.01 -3.11 8.39
C VAL A 98 21.27 -2.74 6.93
N ASN A 99 20.44 -3.22 6.01
CA ASN A 99 20.52 -2.86 4.60
C ASN A 99 19.48 -1.77 4.25
N PRO A 100 19.89 -0.53 3.92
CA PRO A 100 18.96 0.54 3.53
C PRO A 100 18.12 0.21 2.30
N ALA A 101 18.68 -0.53 1.35
CA ALA A 101 17.98 -0.92 0.12
C ALA A 101 16.86 -1.94 0.39
N ALA A 102 16.94 -2.72 1.48
CA ALA A 102 15.88 -3.64 1.85
C ALA A 102 14.59 -2.90 2.27
N GLY A 103 14.67 -1.63 2.68
CA GLY A 103 13.52 -0.80 3.01
C GLY A 103 12.71 -0.36 1.79
N CYS A 104 13.38 -0.08 0.66
CA CYS A 104 12.73 0.34 -0.59
C CYS A 104 12.45 -0.83 -1.56
N LEU A 105 13.04 -2.01 -1.33
CA LEU A 105 12.89 -3.18 -2.19
C LEU A 105 11.42 -3.53 -2.48
N PRO A 106 10.49 -3.49 -1.51
CA PRO A 106 9.11 -3.78 -1.85
C PRO A 106 8.40 -2.68 -2.58
N LEU A 107 8.81 -1.41 -2.51
CA LEU A 107 8.26 -0.42 -3.42
C LEU A 107 8.60 -0.81 -4.86
N ILE A 108 9.84 -1.22 -5.12
CA ILE A 108 10.28 -1.64 -6.46
C ILE A 108 9.52 -2.87 -6.95
N VAL A 109 9.37 -3.90 -6.11
CA VAL A 109 8.65 -5.13 -6.49
C VAL A 109 7.14 -4.91 -6.55
N GLN A 110 6.58 -4.07 -5.66
CA GLN A 110 5.15 -3.78 -5.59
C GLN A 110 4.70 -2.89 -6.73
N MET A 111 5.53 -1.97 -7.23
CA MET A 111 5.12 -1.02 -8.27
C MET A 111 4.63 -1.71 -9.54
N PRO A 112 5.35 -2.68 -10.15
CA PRO A 112 4.84 -3.41 -11.30
C PRO A 112 3.52 -4.14 -11.03
N VAL A 113 3.42 -4.82 -9.86
CA VAL A 113 2.22 -5.56 -9.46
C VAL A 113 1.04 -4.60 -9.27
N LEU A 114 1.26 -3.45 -8.64
CA LEU A 114 0.25 -2.42 -8.40
C LEU A 114 -0.22 -1.80 -9.72
N ILE A 115 0.69 -1.47 -10.63
CA ILE A 115 0.34 -0.95 -11.96
C ILE A 115 -0.48 -1.99 -12.71
N ALA A 116 -0.08 -3.26 -12.70
CA ALA A 116 -0.81 -4.31 -13.40
C ALA A 116 -2.21 -4.54 -12.82
N LEU A 117 -2.36 -4.57 -11.49
CA LEU A 117 -3.66 -4.61 -10.82
C LEU A 117 -4.53 -3.41 -11.16
N TYR A 118 -3.95 -2.20 -11.15
CA TYR A 118 -4.65 -0.99 -11.51
C TYR A 118 -5.12 -1.04 -12.98
N ASN A 119 -4.27 -1.52 -13.90
CA ASN A 119 -4.66 -1.73 -15.28
C ASN A 119 -5.83 -2.71 -15.40
N VAL A 120 -5.80 -3.83 -14.66
CA VAL A 120 -6.93 -4.79 -14.64
C VAL A 120 -8.20 -4.13 -14.12
N PHE A 121 -8.16 -3.49 -12.95
CA PHE A 121 -9.35 -2.87 -12.37
C PHE A 121 -9.87 -1.70 -13.19
N PHE A 122 -9.01 -0.86 -13.75
CA PHE A 122 -9.43 0.24 -14.61
C PHE A 122 -10.14 -0.29 -15.87
N GLN A 123 -9.62 -1.37 -16.46
CA GLN A 123 -10.25 -2.03 -17.60
C GLN A 123 -11.58 -2.68 -17.21
N VAL A 124 -11.67 -3.34 -16.07
CA VAL A 124 -12.87 -4.06 -15.66
C VAL A 124 -13.97 -3.12 -15.17
N LEU A 125 -13.62 -2.03 -14.47
CA LEU A 125 -14.56 -1.19 -13.73
C LEU A 125 -14.96 0.10 -14.46
N ASN A 126 -14.19 0.56 -15.46
CA ASN A 126 -14.45 1.82 -16.16
C ASN A 126 -15.14 1.62 -17.53
N ASN A 127 -15.38 0.37 -17.95
CA ASN A 127 -16.06 0.05 -19.19
C ASN A 127 -17.58 0.09 -19.02
N GLY A 128 -18.23 1.11 -19.59
CA GLY A 128 -19.69 1.27 -19.54
C GLY A 128 -20.47 0.27 -20.40
N ASN A 129 -19.81 -0.45 -21.31
CA ASN A 129 -20.44 -1.50 -22.12
C ASN A 129 -19.93 -2.89 -21.68
N ILE A 130 -20.81 -3.63 -21.00
CA ILE A 130 -20.50 -4.95 -20.44
C ILE A 130 -20.27 -6.00 -21.54
N GLU A 131 -20.98 -5.92 -22.67
CA GLU A 131 -20.82 -6.87 -23.78
C GLU A 131 -19.43 -6.77 -24.40
N VAL A 132 -18.97 -5.53 -24.65
CA VAL A 132 -17.62 -5.27 -25.16
C VAL A 132 -16.57 -5.74 -24.14
N LEU A 133 -16.80 -5.48 -22.86
CA LEU A 133 -15.91 -5.92 -21.78
C LEU A 133 -15.79 -7.45 -21.74
N VAL A 134 -16.91 -8.16 -21.76
CA VAL A 134 -16.96 -9.64 -21.78
C VAL A 134 -16.22 -10.18 -23.01
N GLY A 135 -16.45 -9.60 -24.19
CA GLY A 135 -15.73 -9.97 -25.42
C GLY A 135 -14.22 -9.81 -25.30
N GLN A 136 -13.75 -8.69 -24.71
CA GLN A 136 -12.33 -8.43 -24.50
C GLN A 136 -11.71 -9.36 -23.47
N ILE A 137 -12.39 -9.63 -22.35
CA ILE A 137 -11.93 -10.56 -21.32
C ILE A 137 -11.82 -11.97 -21.92
N ASN A 138 -12.84 -12.44 -22.65
CA ASN A 138 -12.86 -13.79 -23.24
C ASN A 138 -11.74 -14.06 -24.25
N GLN A 139 -11.14 -13.02 -24.84
CA GLN A 139 -9.95 -13.15 -25.71
C GLN A 139 -8.65 -13.36 -24.91
N ILE A 140 -8.62 -12.96 -23.64
CA ILE A 140 -7.44 -13.00 -22.76
C ILE A 140 -7.43 -14.26 -21.89
N LEU A 141 -8.61 -14.82 -21.61
CA LEU A 141 -8.74 -15.98 -20.73
C LEU A 141 -8.03 -17.22 -21.30
N TYR A 142 -7.20 -17.84 -20.46
CA TYR A 142 -6.39 -18.99 -20.84
C TYR A 142 -7.20 -20.26 -20.94
N MET A 143 -8.24 -20.41 -20.10
CA MET A 143 -9.06 -21.62 -20.05
C MET A 143 -10.44 -21.38 -20.67
N PRO A 144 -10.95 -22.29 -21.51
CA PRO A 144 -12.27 -22.15 -22.13
C PRO A 144 -13.43 -22.06 -21.13
N TRP A 145 -13.34 -22.76 -20.01
CA TRP A 145 -14.40 -22.80 -18.97
C TRP A 145 -14.48 -21.51 -18.13
N LEU A 146 -13.44 -20.66 -18.17
CA LEU A 146 -13.46 -19.35 -17.51
C LEU A 146 -14.28 -18.31 -18.29
N LYS A 147 -14.64 -18.60 -19.55
CA LYS A 147 -15.33 -17.65 -20.41
C LYS A 147 -16.63 -17.16 -19.79
N LEU A 148 -16.85 -15.87 -19.92
CA LEU A 148 -17.98 -15.15 -19.36
C LEU A 148 -19.09 -15.03 -20.41
N THR A 149 -20.33 -15.21 -19.97
CA THR A 149 -21.54 -14.86 -20.72
C THR A 149 -22.06 -13.51 -20.25
N THR A 150 -22.06 -13.30 -18.94
CA THR A 150 -22.41 -12.07 -18.24
C THR A 150 -21.30 -11.69 -17.28
N PHE A 151 -21.27 -10.42 -16.88
CA PHE A 151 -20.29 -9.93 -15.92
C PHE A 151 -20.94 -8.92 -14.98
N ASP A 152 -21.11 -9.30 -13.72
CA ASP A 152 -21.72 -8.46 -12.69
C ASP A 152 -20.66 -7.61 -11.98
N LEU A 153 -20.82 -6.29 -12.07
CA LEU A 153 -19.97 -5.31 -11.40
C LEU A 153 -20.42 -4.99 -9.97
N THR A 154 -21.52 -5.56 -9.52
CA THR A 154 -22.14 -5.23 -8.24
C THR A 154 -21.39 -5.92 -7.09
N PHE A 155 -21.37 -5.28 -5.93
CA PHE A 155 -20.94 -5.87 -4.67
C PHE A 155 -21.73 -5.21 -3.54
N LEU A 156 -22.36 -6.02 -2.68
CA LEU A 156 -23.23 -5.53 -1.59
C LEU A 156 -24.30 -4.53 -2.07
N GLY A 157 -24.86 -4.76 -3.26
CA GLY A 157 -25.89 -3.88 -3.87
C GLY A 157 -25.35 -2.61 -4.52
N VAL A 158 -24.03 -2.43 -4.59
CA VAL A 158 -23.38 -1.24 -5.16
C VAL A 158 -22.54 -1.62 -6.37
N ASN A 159 -22.65 -0.86 -7.46
CA ASN A 159 -21.78 -1.05 -8.63
C ASN A 159 -20.35 -0.57 -8.31
N LEU A 160 -19.37 -1.47 -8.42
CA LEU A 160 -17.96 -1.19 -8.11
C LEU A 160 -17.27 -0.24 -9.10
N GLY A 161 -17.89 0.02 -10.25
CA GLY A 161 -17.45 0.98 -11.26
C GLY A 161 -17.74 2.44 -10.91
N ILE A 162 -18.62 2.69 -9.95
CA ILE A 162 -18.97 4.04 -9.48
C ILE A 162 -17.75 4.73 -8.90
N LYS A 163 -17.61 6.03 -9.15
CA LYS A 163 -16.57 6.87 -8.53
C LYS A 163 -17.21 7.75 -7.46
N PRO A 164 -16.65 7.86 -6.24
CA PRO A 164 -17.23 8.75 -5.22
C PRO A 164 -17.30 10.22 -5.64
N GLY A 165 -16.46 10.66 -6.59
CA GLY A 165 -16.59 11.98 -7.22
C GLY A 165 -17.94 12.23 -7.91
N GLN A 166 -18.70 11.19 -8.24
CA GLN A 166 -20.04 11.25 -8.83
C GLN A 166 -21.15 11.27 -7.76
N TRP A 167 -20.82 11.64 -6.52
CA TRP A 167 -21.77 11.66 -5.39
C TRP A 167 -23.06 12.45 -5.66
N GLN A 168 -23.02 13.45 -6.54
CA GLN A 168 -24.20 14.24 -6.91
C GLN A 168 -25.25 13.41 -7.67
N THR A 169 -24.84 12.39 -8.42
CA THR A 169 -25.73 11.54 -9.21
C THR A 169 -26.04 10.21 -8.54
N VAL A 170 -25.12 9.69 -7.71
CA VAL A 170 -25.26 8.39 -7.02
C VAL A 170 -25.82 8.53 -5.60
N GLY A 171 -25.57 9.66 -4.96
CA GLY A 171 -25.94 9.93 -3.57
C GLY A 171 -24.73 10.19 -2.67
N TRP A 172 -24.93 10.99 -1.63
CA TRP A 172 -23.87 11.47 -0.72
C TRP A 172 -23.15 10.35 0.06
N TRP A 173 -23.80 9.19 0.25
CA TRP A 173 -23.26 8.07 1.02
C TRP A 173 -21.94 7.52 0.45
N VAL A 174 -21.68 7.67 -0.86
CA VAL A 174 -20.42 7.23 -1.50
C VAL A 174 -19.20 7.97 -0.96
N LEU A 175 -19.38 9.17 -0.39
CA LEU A 175 -18.32 9.97 0.21
C LEU A 175 -17.75 9.33 1.48
N ALA A 176 -18.45 8.37 2.08
CA ALA A 176 -17.91 7.60 3.20
C ALA A 176 -16.68 6.79 2.79
N VAL A 177 -16.60 6.32 1.53
CA VAL A 177 -15.52 5.47 1.04
C VAL A 177 -14.14 6.14 1.06
N PRO A 178 -13.95 7.36 0.50
CA PRO A 178 -12.66 8.04 0.59
C PRO A 178 -12.27 8.40 2.03
N LEU A 179 -13.24 8.71 2.90
CA LEU A 179 -12.99 8.96 4.32
C LEU A 179 -12.48 7.69 5.02
N VAL A 180 -13.17 6.56 4.85
CA VAL A 180 -12.75 5.27 5.42
C VAL A 180 -11.38 4.86 4.89
N THR A 181 -11.14 5.04 3.59
CA THR A 181 -9.85 4.70 2.97
C THR A 181 -8.72 5.56 3.53
N GLY A 182 -8.92 6.87 3.66
CA GLY A 182 -7.96 7.78 4.28
C GLY A 182 -7.69 7.45 5.75
N LEU A 183 -8.73 7.18 6.54
CA LEU A 183 -8.60 6.80 7.96
C LEU A 183 -7.85 5.48 8.14
N LEU A 184 -8.15 4.49 7.31
CA LEU A 184 -7.47 3.21 7.34
C LEU A 184 -5.99 3.37 6.97
N GLN A 185 -5.71 4.16 5.92
CA GLN A 185 -4.33 4.43 5.52
C GLN A 185 -3.56 5.19 6.60
N TRP A 186 -4.20 6.14 7.28
CA TRP A 186 -3.62 6.84 8.42
C TRP A 186 -3.34 5.90 9.59
N TRP A 187 -4.26 4.98 9.89
CA TRP A 187 -4.04 4.00 10.94
C TRP A 187 -2.86 3.08 10.61
N GLN A 188 -2.78 2.63 9.36
CA GLN A 188 -1.66 1.83 8.86
C GLN A 188 -0.32 2.57 8.99
N THR A 189 -0.23 3.83 8.56
CA THR A 189 1.02 4.62 8.64
C THR A 189 1.40 4.91 10.09
N LYS A 190 0.43 5.20 10.96
CA LYS A 190 0.69 5.45 12.39
C LYS A 190 1.33 4.25 13.09
N LEU A 191 0.88 3.03 12.78
CA LEU A 191 1.47 1.81 13.37
C LEU A 191 2.92 1.57 12.96
N MET A 192 3.35 2.09 11.80
CA MET A 192 4.76 2.06 11.39
C MET A 192 5.59 3.06 12.20
N MET A 193 5.04 4.20 12.60
CA MET A 193 5.77 5.28 13.29
C MET A 193 5.95 5.08 14.80
N VAL A 194 5.01 4.40 15.45
CA VAL A 194 5.02 4.17 16.91
C VAL A 194 6.21 3.31 17.38
N SER A 195 6.94 2.67 16.45
CA SER A 195 8.11 1.85 16.75
C SER A 195 9.43 2.63 16.95
N ALA A 196 9.41 3.96 16.91
CA ALA A 196 10.57 4.76 17.30
C ALA A 196 10.80 4.67 18.83
N PRO A 197 11.98 4.23 19.31
CA PRO A 197 12.26 4.20 20.75
C PRO A 197 12.15 5.62 21.33
N LYS A 198 11.61 5.75 22.56
CA LYS A 198 11.81 6.97 23.34
C LYS A 198 13.32 7.20 23.48
N PRO A 199 13.82 8.44 23.40
CA PRO A 199 15.23 8.71 23.63
C PRO A 199 15.63 8.08 24.97
N GLN A 200 16.58 7.16 24.93
CA GLN A 200 17.21 6.62 26.13
C GLN A 200 17.81 7.83 26.86
N ALA A 201 17.19 8.21 27.97
CA ALA A 201 17.82 9.08 28.92
C ALA A 201 19.05 8.32 29.43
N THR A 202 20.21 8.60 28.86
CA THR A 202 21.47 8.40 29.56
C THR A 202 21.34 9.18 30.86
N SER A 203 21.07 8.45 31.93
CA SER A 203 21.19 8.91 33.30
C SER A 203 22.63 9.34 33.49
N ASP A 204 22.92 10.61 33.24
CA ASP A 204 23.90 11.36 34.00
C ASP A 204 23.80 12.85 33.66
N LYS A 205 23.55 13.62 34.74
CA LYS A 205 23.56 15.07 34.88
C LYS A 205 22.29 15.83 34.44
N LYS A 206 21.41 15.98 35.44
CA LYS A 206 20.60 17.19 35.63
C LYS A 206 21.53 18.41 35.67
N GLN A 207 21.33 19.33 34.73
CA GLN A 207 21.55 20.76 34.97
C GLN A 207 20.40 21.50 34.28
N GLU A 208 19.50 22.03 35.10
CA GLU A 208 18.49 22.99 34.69
C GLU A 208 19.18 24.29 34.31
N ILE A 209 19.05 24.73 33.06
CA ILE A 209 19.00 26.15 32.70
C ILE A 209 17.99 26.27 31.56
N GLY A 210 16.97 27.09 31.78
CA GLY A 210 15.94 27.35 30.79
C GLY A 210 16.44 28.13 29.58
N LYS A 211 15.50 28.31 28.65
CA LYS A 211 15.50 29.12 27.42
C LYS A 211 15.86 28.39 26.13
N LYS A 212 14.89 28.56 25.22
CA LYS A 212 14.84 28.33 23.78
C LYS A 212 14.63 26.88 23.38
N GLU A 213 13.42 26.66 22.85
CA GLU A 213 13.18 25.71 21.76
C GLU A 213 14.16 26.07 20.62
N GLU A 214 15.41 25.64 20.74
CA GLU A 214 16.30 25.60 19.60
C GLU A 214 15.77 24.48 18.70
N GLU A 215 15.10 24.88 17.62
CA GLU A 215 14.87 24.02 16.45
C GLU A 215 16.14 23.25 16.18
N LYS A 216 16.11 21.93 16.40
CA LYS A 216 17.23 21.05 16.07
C LYS A 216 17.53 21.20 14.58
N PRO A 217 18.63 21.85 14.17
CA PRO A 217 18.98 21.95 12.77
C PRO A 217 19.56 20.58 12.41
N GLY A 218 18.75 19.71 11.78
CA GLY A 218 19.22 18.40 11.36
C GLY A 218 18.16 17.35 11.04
N ASP A 219 16.93 17.42 11.58
CA ASP A 219 15.95 16.31 11.43
C ASP A 219 15.24 16.29 10.06
N THR A 220 15.93 16.66 8.96
CA THR A 220 15.36 16.62 7.60
C THR A 220 14.85 15.22 7.23
N ALA A 221 15.49 14.16 7.75
CA ALA A 221 15.08 12.78 7.50
C ALA A 221 13.82 12.37 8.30
N GLY A 222 13.75 12.72 9.59
CA GLY A 222 12.57 12.45 10.41
C GLY A 222 11.38 13.34 10.07
N GLU A 223 11.63 14.59 9.70
CA GLU A 223 10.62 15.52 9.17
C GLU A 223 10.08 15.04 7.83
N MET A 224 10.95 14.59 6.91
CA MET A 224 10.52 13.98 5.66
C MET A 224 9.65 12.74 5.92
N GLN A 225 10.04 11.89 6.87
CA GLN A 225 9.25 10.70 7.24
C GLN A 225 7.89 11.09 7.85
N LYS A 226 7.86 12.09 8.74
CA LYS A 226 6.63 12.66 9.33
C LYS A 226 5.71 13.24 8.26
N GLN A 227 6.26 14.02 7.33
CA GLN A 227 5.54 14.61 6.22
C GLN A 227 4.96 13.52 5.31
N MET A 228 5.75 12.50 4.94
CA MET A 228 5.27 11.38 4.13
C MET A 228 4.13 10.62 4.81
N ALA A 229 4.19 10.42 6.14
CA ALA A 229 3.12 9.73 6.86
C ALA A 229 1.84 10.55 7.03
N MET A 230 1.94 11.88 7.00
CA MET A 230 0.77 12.77 7.01
C MET A 230 0.15 12.93 5.61
N ILE A 231 0.98 13.03 4.56
CA ILE A 231 0.51 13.25 3.19
C ILE A 231 -0.10 11.99 2.59
N THR A 232 0.50 10.82 2.83
CA THR A 232 0.10 9.55 2.19
C THR A 232 -1.39 9.22 2.44
N PRO A 233 -1.91 9.28 3.68
CA PRO A 233 -3.34 9.01 3.93
C PRO A 233 -4.28 9.97 3.19
N VAL A 234 -3.92 11.26 3.12
CA VAL A 234 -4.70 12.26 2.40
C VAL A 234 -4.71 11.96 0.90
N MET A 235 -3.54 11.62 0.33
CA MET A 235 -3.40 11.24 -1.07
C MET A 235 -4.28 10.03 -1.41
N PHE A 236 -4.27 8.99 -0.58
CA PHE A 236 -5.13 7.82 -0.77
C PHE A 236 -6.62 8.14 -0.62
N GLY A 237 -6.99 9.07 0.28
CA GLY A 237 -8.36 9.59 0.36
C GLY A 237 -8.79 10.31 -0.93
N ILE A 238 -7.92 11.15 -1.51
CA ILE A 238 -8.18 11.83 -2.79
C ILE A 238 -8.28 10.82 -3.94
N PHE A 239 -7.39 9.82 -3.99
CA PHE A 239 -7.46 8.76 -5.00
C PHE A 239 -8.75 7.95 -4.87
N ALA A 240 -9.14 7.57 -3.66
CA ALA A 240 -10.41 6.89 -3.42
C ALA A 240 -11.62 7.72 -3.85
N PHE A 241 -11.52 9.06 -3.86
CA PHE A 241 -12.56 9.94 -4.39
C PHE A 241 -12.62 9.93 -5.93
N GLN A 242 -11.47 9.86 -6.60
CA GLN A 242 -11.35 9.96 -8.07
C GLN A 242 -11.55 8.62 -8.79
N PHE A 243 -11.25 7.50 -8.14
CA PHE A 243 -11.24 6.18 -8.77
C PHE A 243 -12.47 5.33 -8.42
N PRO A 244 -12.74 4.26 -9.21
CA PRO A 244 -13.87 3.35 -8.96
C PRO A 244 -13.83 2.71 -7.57
N LEU A 245 -15.00 2.45 -6.99
CA LEU A 245 -15.17 1.82 -5.68
C LEU A 245 -14.43 0.48 -5.53
N GLY A 246 -14.35 -0.33 -6.60
CA GLY A 246 -13.59 -1.58 -6.57
C GLY A 246 -12.10 -1.40 -6.30
N LEU A 247 -11.51 -0.26 -6.69
CA LEU A 247 -10.12 0.05 -6.40
C LEU A 247 -9.92 0.44 -4.92
N SER A 248 -10.87 1.20 -4.36
CA SER A 248 -10.90 1.51 -2.92
C SER A 248 -11.09 0.25 -2.08
N LEU A 249 -11.93 -0.71 -2.53
CA LEU A 249 -12.07 -2.01 -1.89
C LEU A 249 -10.71 -2.75 -1.84
N TYR A 250 -10.00 -2.81 -2.97
CA TYR A 250 -8.66 -3.38 -3.03
C TYR A 250 -7.70 -2.71 -2.02
N TRP A 251 -7.62 -1.37 -2.02
CA TRP A 251 -6.74 -0.65 -1.09
C TRP A 251 -7.10 -0.90 0.37
N ASN A 252 -8.39 -0.97 0.70
CA ASN A 252 -8.82 -1.21 2.06
C ASN A 252 -8.48 -2.62 2.54
N VAL A 253 -8.73 -3.64 1.72
CA VAL A 253 -8.31 -5.01 2.04
C VAL A 253 -6.79 -5.08 2.15
N PHE A 254 -6.07 -4.49 1.21
CA PHE A 254 -4.61 -4.43 1.22
C PHE A 254 -4.09 -3.77 2.51
N GLY A 255 -4.65 -2.62 2.90
CA GLY A 255 -4.28 -1.88 4.11
C GLY A 255 -4.55 -2.66 5.39
N LEU A 256 -5.71 -3.33 5.50
CA LEU A 256 -6.05 -4.18 6.64
C LEU A 256 -5.02 -5.31 6.83
N PHE A 257 -4.62 -5.99 5.76
CA PHE A 257 -3.55 -6.98 5.83
C PHE A 257 -2.21 -6.38 6.25
N GLY A 258 -1.88 -5.19 5.76
CA GLY A 258 -0.69 -4.45 6.18
C GLY A 258 -0.70 -4.13 7.67
N ILE A 259 -1.85 -3.70 8.21
CA ILE A 259 -2.06 -3.46 9.65
C ILE A 259 -1.87 -4.74 10.46
N MET A 260 -2.51 -5.84 10.05
CA MET A 260 -2.37 -7.13 10.72
C MET A 260 -0.91 -7.59 10.76
N GLN A 261 -0.20 -7.49 9.64
CA GLN A 261 1.22 -7.83 9.55
C GLN A 261 2.10 -6.91 10.42
N GLN A 262 1.79 -5.61 10.46
CA GLN A 262 2.49 -4.65 11.31
C GLN A 262 2.34 -4.99 12.79
N ILE A 263 1.13 -5.34 13.23
CA ILE A 263 0.85 -5.73 14.62
C ILE A 263 1.61 -7.02 14.98
N GLN A 264 1.62 -8.01 14.09
CA GLN A 264 2.36 -9.26 14.32
C GLN A 264 3.86 -9.02 14.51
N ILE A 265 4.47 -8.19 13.65
CA ILE A 265 5.90 -7.86 13.73
C ILE A 265 6.22 -6.99 14.95
N ASN A 266 5.28 -6.12 15.36
CA ASN A 266 5.42 -5.32 16.56
C ASN A 266 5.42 -6.16 17.84
N LYS A 267 4.73 -7.31 17.85
CA LYS A 267 4.64 -8.23 19.00
C LYS A 267 5.75 -9.29 19.06
N SER A 268 6.35 -9.69 17.94
CA SER A 268 7.30 -10.81 17.91
C SER A 268 8.72 -10.48 18.39
N ASN A 269 9.00 -9.23 18.75
CA ASN A 269 10.27 -8.70 19.24
C ASN A 269 9.98 -7.61 20.27
#